data_AF-A0A3S9T1Z1-F1
#
_entry.id   AF-A0A3S9T1Z1-F1
#
_cell.length_a   1.000
_cell.length_b   1.000
_cell.length_c   1.000
_cell.angle_alpha   90.00
_cell.angle_beta   90.00
_cell.angle_gamma   90.00
#
_symmetry.space_group_name_H-M   'P 1'
#
loop_
_entity.id
_entity.type
_entity.pdbx_description
1 polymer ?
#
loop_
_entity_poly.entity_id
_entity_poly.type
_entity_poly.pdbx_seq_one_letter_code
_entity_poly.pdbx_strand_id
1 'polypeptide(L)' 'MLTMEQIYFIKNLVEKKGYSLRKTAKITGHDFKTVKKYVEKDDWNLKPNARKKRGSKLDKFKPII' A
#
# COMPACT_ATOMS: atom_id res chain seq x y z
N MET A 1 13.58 -6.40 -3.11
CA MET A 1 12.40 -5.49 -3.07
C MET A 1 12.82 -4.16 -3.67
N LEU A 2 11.94 -3.49 -4.42
CA LEU A 2 12.23 -2.17 -4.98
C LEU A 2 12.21 -1.07 -3.92
N THR A 3 12.93 0.02 -4.17
CA THR A 3 12.85 1.24 -3.37
C THR A 3 11.54 1.98 -3.65
N MET A 4 11.06 2.78 -2.70
CA MET A 4 9.83 3.58 -2.88
C MET A 4 9.92 4.49 -4.12
N GLU A 5 11.10 5.04 -4.39
CA GLU A 5 11.34 5.85 -5.58
C GLU A 5 11.08 5.07 -6.88
N GLN A 6 11.60 3.84 -6.98
CA GLN A 6 11.37 2.99 -8.15
C GLN A 6 9.88 2.62 -8.31
N ILE A 7 9.19 2.37 -7.20
CA ILE A 7 7.76 2.07 -7.19
C ILE A 7 6.95 3.27 -7.71
N TYR A 8 7.24 4.46 -7.20
CA TYR A 8 6.62 5.70 -7.67
C TYR A 8 6.92 5.97 -9.14
N PHE A 9 8.16 5.71 -9.58
CA PHE A 9 8.53 5.83 -10.98
C PHE A 9 7.70 4.90 -11.87
N ILE A 10 7.60 3.61 -11.52
CA ILE A 10 6.78 2.62 -12.23
C ILE A 10 5.31 3.08 -12.32
N LYS A 11 4.72 3.53 -11.21
CA LYS A 11 3.33 3.97 -11.14
C LYS A 11 3.10 5.22 -12.01
N ASN A 12 3.99 6.20 -11.94
CA ASN A 12 3.95 7.40 -12.79
C ASN A 12 4.03 7.06 -14.30
N LEU A 13 4.83 6.07 -14.69
CA LEU A 13 4.93 5.67 -16.11
C LEU A 13 3.61 5.13 -16.66
N VAL A 14 2.81 4.46 -15.82
CA VAL A 14 1.51 3.91 -16.24
C VAL A 14 0.41 4.96 -16.12
N GLU A 15 0.26 5.60 -14.96
CA GLU A 15 -0.86 6.50 -14.70
C GLU A 15 -0.71 7.86 -15.40
N LYS A 16 0.48 8.46 -15.33
CA LYS A 16 0.70 9.81 -15.88
C LYS A 16 1.10 9.79 -17.34
N LYS A 17 1.96 8.83 -17.74
CA LYS A 17 2.43 8.72 -19.12
C LYS A 17 1.59 7.77 -19.99
N GLY A 18 0.67 6.99 -19.40
CA GLY A 18 -0.19 6.07 -20.14
C GLY A 18 0.53 4.88 -20.77
N TYR A 19 1.73 4.52 -20.29
CA TYR A 19 2.46 3.38 -20.87
C TYR A 19 1.85 2.04 -20.45
N SER A 20 1.89 1.08 -21.38
CA SER A 20 1.50 -0.30 -21.08
C SER A 20 2.46 -0.96 -20.11
N LEU A 21 1.96 -1.88 -19.28
CA LEU A 21 2.74 -2.62 -18.29
C LEU A 21 4.00 -3.29 -18.90
N ARG A 22 3.89 -3.82 -20.13
CA ARG A 22 5.02 -4.43 -20.86
C ARG A 22 6.08 -3.40 -21.25
N LYS A 23 5.68 -2.20 -21.67
CA LYS A 23 6.62 -1.12 -21.99
C LYS A 23 7.33 -0.63 -20.72
N THR A 24 6.59 -0.49 -19.62
CA THR A 24 7.14 -0.12 -18.31
C THR A 24 8.14 -1.15 -17.80
N ALA A 25 7.88 -2.45 -17.99
CA ALA A 25 8.83 -3.52 -17.66
C ALA A 25 10.14 -3.42 -18.45
N LYS A 26 10.07 -3.14 -19.76
CA LYS A 26 11.26 -2.91 -20.59
C LYS A 26 12.06 -1.68 -20.17
N ILE A 27 11.38 -0.58 -19.83
CA ILE A 27 12.03 0.68 -19.41
C ILE A 27 12.73 0.52 -18.05
N THR A 28 12.06 -0.14 -17.10
CA THR A 28 12.56 -0.28 -15.73
C THR A 28 13.50 -1.48 -15.55
N GLY A 29 13.55 -2.39 -16.53
CA GLY A 29 14.36 -3.62 -16.46
C GLY A 29 13.86 -4.63 -15.44
N HIS A 30 12.59 -4.52 -15.02
CA HIS A 30 11.98 -5.41 -14.04
C HIS A 30 11.03 -6.41 -14.69
N ASP A 31 10.86 -7.56 -14.04
CA ASP A 31 9.91 -8.56 -14.51
C ASP A 31 8.47 -8.03 -14.49
N PHE A 32 7.66 -8.48 -15.45
CA PHE A 32 6.29 -8.07 -15.66
C PHE A 32 5.41 -8.26 -14.42
N LYS A 33 5.57 -9.37 -13.70
CA LYS A 33 4.82 -9.65 -12.47
C LYS A 33 5.11 -8.60 -11.39
N THR A 34 6.36 -8.15 -11.32
CA THR A 34 6.80 -7.09 -10.41
C THR A 34 6.07 -5.80 -10.74
N VAL A 35 6.16 -5.34 -12.00
CA VAL A 35 5.50 -4.11 -12.46
C VAL A 35 3.99 -4.18 -12.21
N LYS A 36 3.33 -5.29 -12.57
CA LYS A 36 1.91 -5.49 -12.33
C LYS A 36 1.55 -5.38 -10.85
N LYS A 37 2.28 -6.07 -9.98
CA LYS A 37 2.10 -6.01 -8.51
C LYS A 37 2.20 -4.57 -7.97
N TYR A 38 3.16 -3.79 -8.46
CA TYR A 38 3.40 -2.44 -7.95
C TYR A 38 2.41 -1.41 -8.51
N VAL A 39 1.88 -1.63 -9.72
CA VAL A 39 0.86 -0.78 -10.33
C VAL A 39 -0.52 -1.01 -9.72
N GLU A 40 -0.91 -2.27 -9.48
CA GLU A 40 -2.22 -2.63 -8.92
C GLU A 40 -2.36 -2.30 -7.43
N LYS A 41 -1.26 -1.95 -6.76
CA LYS A 41 -1.31 -1.62 -5.34
C LYS A 41 -1.57 -0.14 -5.14
N ASP A 42 -2.74 0.16 -4.59
CA ASP A 42 -3.16 1.54 -4.32
C ASP A 42 -2.48 2.13 -3.10
N ASP A 43 -2.36 1.36 -2.01
CA ASP A 43 -1.82 1.83 -0.74
C ASP A 43 -0.61 1.00 -0.27
N TRP A 44 0.49 1.71 0.02
CA TRP A 44 1.73 1.16 0.57
C TRP A 44 1.85 1.41 2.06
N ASN A 45 0.96 2.22 2.64
CA ASN A 45 0.99 2.53 4.05
C ASN A 45 0.58 1.31 4.88
N LEU A 46 1.27 1.16 6.00
CA LEU A 46 0.85 0.23 7.03
C LEU A 46 -0.44 0.78 7.63
N LYS A 47 -1.53 0.00 7.54
CA LYS A 47 -2.77 0.36 8.23
C LYS A 47 -2.46 0.45 9.73
N PRO A 48 -2.80 1.56 10.40
CA PRO A 48 -2.59 1.67 11.83
C PRO A 48 -3.40 0.57 12.52
N ASN A 49 -2.76 -0.16 13.43
CA ASN A 49 -3.47 -1.16 14.22
C ASN A 49 -4.62 -0.48 14.98
N ALA A 50 -5.80 -1.10 14.96
CA ALA A 50 -6.94 -0.60 15.71
C ALA A 50 -6.52 -0.40 17.18
N ARG A 51 -6.76 0.80 17.71
CA ARG A 51 -6.45 1.11 19.10
C ARG A 51 -7.21 0.11 19.97
N LYS A 52 -6.47 -0.72 20.72
CA LYS A 52 -7.08 -1.66 21.67
C LYS A 52 -7.94 -0.86 22.64
N LYS A 53 -9.26 -1.12 22.64
CA LYS A 53 -10.18 -0.55 23.63
C LYS A 53 -9.80 -1.15 24.99
N ARG A 54 -9.18 -0.34 25.83
CA ARG A 54 -8.91 -0.70 27.23
C ARG A 54 -10.09 -0.21 28.04
N GLY A 55 -10.76 -1.13 28.75
CA GLY A 55 -11.76 -0.74 29.74
C GLY A 55 -11.11 0.06 30.87
N SER A 56 -11.87 0.98 31.45
CA SER A 56 -11.49 1.60 32.72
C SER A 56 -11.49 0.52 33.80
N LYS A 57 -10.60 0.63 34.79
CA LYS A 57 -10.65 -0.23 35.98
C LYS A 57 -12.01 -0.11 36.70
N LEU A 58 -12.68 1.03 36.53
CA LEU A 58 -13.99 1.33 37.11
C LEU A 58 -15.17 0.78 36.30
N ASP A 59 -14.95 0.24 35.10
CA ASP A 59 -16.05 -0.33 34.29
C ASP A 59 -16.77 -1.47 35.04
N LYS A 60 -16.08 -2.16 35.97
CA LYS A 60 -16.65 -3.20 36.83
C LYS A 60 -17.73 -2.69 37.80
N PHE A 61 -17.71 -1.40 38.12
CA PHE A 61 -18.58 -0.78 39.13
C PHE A 61 -19.67 0.10 38.51
N LYS A 62 -19.77 0.14 37.17
CA LYS A 62 -20.84 0.89 36.51
C LYS A 62 -22.18 0.17 36.74
N PRO A 63 -23.26 0.89 37.10
CA PRO A 63 -24.57 0.28 37.29
C PRO A 63 -25.05 -0.32 35.96
N ILE A 64 -25.64 -1.51 36.04
CA ILE A 64 -26.36 -2.12 34.92
C ILE A 64 -27.74 -1.46 34.93
N ILE A 65 -28.02 -0.64 33.92
CA ILE A 65 -29.33 -0.01 33.68
C ILE A 65 -30.13 -0.93 32.76
#